data_AF-A0A379G900-F1
#
_entry.id   AF-A0A379G900-F1
#
_cell.length_a   1.000
_cell.length_b   1.000
_cell.length_c   1.000
_cell.angle_alpha   90.00
_cell.angle_beta   90.00
_cell.angle_gamma   90.00
#
_symmetry.space_group_name_H-M   'P 1'
#
loop_
_entity.id
_entity.type
_entity.pdbx_description
1 polymer ?
#
loop_
_entity_poly.entity_id
_entity_poly.type
_entity_poly.pdbx_seq_one_letter_code
_entity_poly.pdbx_strand_id
1 'polypeptide(L)'
;MTMDKMIEQAAREYADVANPYLLGEEMELVRNAFEAGAEWALANQWHSIENGDLPSEDKGDLDDLQFIVITKDGNQFLAYYATWDDENGMVHCEFCDDCEFILDVAYWCEIPKFNEKGGE
;
A
#
# COMPACT_ATOMS: atom_id res chain seq x y z
N MET A 1 10.92 -5.15 16.99
CA MET A 1 11.52 -3.92 16.42
C MET A 1 10.37 -2.92 16.28
N THR A 2 10.57 -1.62 16.52
CA THR A 2 9.50 -0.63 16.29
C THR A 2 9.52 -0.22 14.81
N MET A 3 8.40 0.28 14.28
CA MET A 3 8.32 0.73 12.88
C MET A 3 9.37 1.82 12.60
N ASP A 4 9.49 2.81 13.49
CA ASP A 4 10.49 3.89 13.39
C ASP A 4 11.92 3.35 13.26
N LYS A 5 12.26 2.30 14.00
CA LYS A 5 13.59 1.66 13.92
C LYS A 5 13.81 0.93 12.61
N MET A 6 12.75 0.37 12.02
CA MET A 6 12.83 -0.27 10.70
C MET A 6 13.01 0.79 9.61
N ILE A 7 12.30 1.92 9.70
CA ILE A 7 12.45 3.05 8.77
C ILE A 7 13.86 3.65 8.88
N GLU A 8 14.36 3.92 10.09
CA GLU A 8 15.72 4.45 10.32
C GLU A 8 16.78 3.50 9.72
N GLN A 9 16.62 2.19 9.92
CA GLN A 9 17.54 1.21 9.34
C GLN A 9 17.47 1.20 7.80
N ALA A 10 16.27 1.19 7.22
CA ALA A 10 16.10 1.21 5.77
C ALA A 10 16.65 2.51 5.14
N ALA A 11 16.45 3.66 5.80
CA ALA A 11 16.99 4.95 5.37
C ALA A 11 18.53 4.93 5.34
N ARG A 12 19.16 4.34 6.37
CA ARG A 12 20.61 4.15 6.42
C ARG A 12 21.11 3.26 5.29
N GLU A 13 20.48 2.10 5.10
CA GLU A 13 20.84 1.15 4.03
C GLU A 13 20.68 1.79 2.64
N TYR A 14 19.61 2.55 2.43
CA TYR A 14 19.37 3.28 1.17
C TYR A 14 20.47 4.33 0.89
N ALA A 15 20.81 5.14 1.89
CA ALA A 15 21.84 6.16 1.73
C ALA A 15 23.23 5.55 1.56
N ASP A 16 23.54 4.45 2.24
CA ASP A 16 24.86 3.80 2.21
C ASP A 16 25.26 3.32 0.80
N VAL A 17 24.29 3.02 -0.07
CA VAL A 17 24.54 2.73 -1.50
C VAL A 17 25.15 3.93 -2.23
N ALA A 18 24.79 5.15 -1.84
CA ALA A 18 25.26 6.40 -2.45
C ALA A 18 26.53 6.97 -1.80
N ASN A 19 27.04 6.33 -0.73
CA ASN A 19 28.23 6.76 0.00
C ASN A 19 29.48 7.02 -0.87
N PRO A 20 29.76 6.27 -1.96
CA PRO A 20 30.89 6.58 -2.84
C PRO A 20 30.77 7.90 -3.61
N TYR A 21 29.56 8.48 -3.69
CA TYR A 21 29.23 9.61 -4.54
C TYR A 21 28.78 10.85 -3.78
N LEU A 22 28.45 10.71 -2.50
CA LEU A 22 27.89 11.76 -1.65
C LEU A 22 28.81 12.08 -0.47
N LEU A 23 28.83 13.35 -0.09
CA LEU A 23 29.45 13.81 1.15
C LEU A 23 28.58 13.43 2.36
N GLY A 24 29.16 13.45 3.56
CA GLY A 24 28.46 13.08 4.79
C GLY A 24 27.18 13.90 5.05
N GLU A 25 27.18 15.20 4.72
CA GLU A 25 25.99 16.05 4.84
C GLU A 25 24.89 15.69 3.82
N GLU A 26 25.28 15.30 2.60
CA GLU A 26 24.33 14.87 1.55
C GLU A 26 23.70 13.52 1.90
N MET A 27 24.48 12.63 2.52
CA MET A 27 23.99 11.35 3.05
C MET A 27 22.94 11.55 4.14
N GLU A 28 23.15 12.51 5.05
CA GLU A 28 22.18 12.84 6.09
C GLU A 28 20.88 13.39 5.49
N LEU A 29 20.97 14.25 4.47
CA LEU A 29 19.80 14.76 3.75
C LEU A 29 19.01 13.63 3.07
N VAL A 30 19.68 12.67 2.45
CA VAL A 30 19.02 11.51 1.81
C VAL A 30 18.29 10.65 2.83
N ARG A 31 18.91 10.37 3.99
CA ARG A 31 18.26 9.61 5.07
C ARG A 31 17.03 10.33 5.58
N ASN A 32 17.15 11.61 5.91
CA ASN A 32 16.03 12.41 6.41
C ASN A 32 14.89 12.49 5.39
N ALA A 33 15.20 12.63 4.10
CA ALA A 33 14.21 12.63 3.04
C ALA A 33 13.49 11.28 2.91
N PHE A 34 14.22 10.17 3.04
CA PHE A 34 13.64 8.82 3.06
C PHE A 34 12.69 8.64 4.24
N GLU A 35 13.14 8.97 5.46
CA GLU A 35 12.34 8.86 6.68
C GLU A 35 11.06 9.69 6.57
N ALA A 36 11.16 10.96 6.17
CA ALA A 36 10.01 11.82 5.96
C ALA A 36 9.04 11.28 4.88
N GLY A 37 9.58 10.71 3.81
CA GLY A 37 8.77 10.07 2.76
C GLY A 37 8.03 8.83 3.26
N ALA A 38 8.70 7.99 4.06
CA ALA A 38 8.11 6.80 4.65
C ALA A 38 7.02 7.14 5.66
N GLU A 39 7.27 8.12 6.54
CA GLU A 39 6.26 8.64 7.49
C GLU A 39 5.04 9.19 6.75
N TRP A 40 5.27 9.99 5.69
CA TRP A 40 4.19 10.51 4.87
C TRP A 40 3.38 9.37 4.23
N ALA A 41 4.04 8.38 3.64
CA ALA A 41 3.37 7.26 2.99
C ALA A 41 2.52 6.45 4.00
N LEU A 42 3.06 6.16 5.18
CA LEU A 42 2.33 5.45 6.23
C LEU A 42 1.11 6.21 6.73
N ALA A 43 1.21 7.54 6.83
CA ALA A 43 0.12 8.38 7.29
C ALA A 43 -0.95 8.66 6.22
N ASN A 44 -0.63 8.53 4.93
CA ASN A 44 -1.49 9.03 3.85
C ASN A 44 -1.91 7.98 2.81
N GLN A 45 -1.25 6.82 2.71
CA GLN A 45 -1.59 5.80 1.70
C GLN A 45 -2.37 4.61 2.25
N TRP A 46 -2.22 4.31 3.53
CA TRP A 46 -2.85 3.15 4.15
C TRP A 46 -4.17 3.54 4.81
N HIS A 47 -5.22 2.82 4.43
CA HIS A 47 -6.58 2.97 4.93
C HIS A 47 -6.89 1.81 5.87
N SER A 48 -7.53 2.11 7.00
CA SER A 48 -7.95 1.10 7.99
C SER A 48 -9.43 0.80 7.84
N ILE A 49 -9.78 -0.48 7.71
CA ILE A 49 -11.17 -0.89 7.55
C ILE A 49 -12.02 -0.70 8.83
N GLU A 50 -11.39 -0.61 10.01
CA GLU A 50 -12.10 -0.47 11.29
C GLU A 50 -12.93 0.81 11.37
N ASN A 51 -12.52 1.84 10.63
CA ASN A 51 -13.24 3.11 10.56
C ASN A 51 -14.29 3.15 9.44
N GLY A 52 -14.53 2.02 8.76
CA GLY A 52 -15.41 1.95 7.58
C GLY A 52 -14.83 2.65 6.35
N ASP A 53 -13.52 2.88 6.33
CA ASP A 53 -12.80 3.48 5.20
C ASP A 53 -12.53 2.38 4.17
N LEU A 54 -13.47 2.22 3.24
CA LEU A 54 -13.47 1.21 2.19
C LEU A 54 -13.39 1.90 0.81
N PRO A 55 -12.92 1.20 -0.23
CA PRO A 55 -13.00 1.70 -1.59
C PRO A 55 -14.44 2.08 -1.95
N SER A 56 -14.60 3.23 -2.60
CA SER A 56 -15.93 3.81 -2.87
C SER A 56 -16.68 3.13 -4.02
N GLU A 57 -15.99 2.35 -4.84
CA GLU A 57 -16.52 1.70 -6.04
C GLU A 57 -15.87 0.33 -6.21
N ASP A 58 -16.59 -0.57 -6.86
CA ASP A 58 -16.01 -1.78 -7.46
C ASP A 58 -14.84 -1.39 -8.36
N LYS A 59 -13.71 -2.07 -8.19
CA LYS A 59 -12.49 -1.81 -8.95
C LYS A 59 -12.09 -2.93 -9.90
N GLY A 60 -12.93 -3.94 -10.10
CA GLY A 60 -12.82 -4.84 -11.24
C GLY A 60 -12.97 -6.32 -10.90
N ASP A 61 -12.41 -7.14 -11.79
CA ASP A 61 -12.38 -8.60 -11.69
C ASP A 61 -11.01 -9.10 -11.20
N LEU A 62 -10.78 -10.41 -11.29
CA LEU A 62 -9.54 -11.06 -10.82
C LEU A 62 -8.27 -10.50 -11.48
N ASP A 63 -8.37 -9.97 -12.71
CA ASP A 63 -7.22 -9.40 -13.44
C ASP A 63 -6.89 -7.97 -12.95
N ASP A 64 -7.83 -7.32 -12.25
CA ASP A 64 -7.75 -5.95 -11.74
C ASP A 64 -7.34 -5.90 -10.25
N LEU A 65 -6.21 -6.54 -9.91
CA LEU A 65 -5.62 -6.49 -8.56
C LEU A 65 -5.03 -5.10 -8.21
N GLN A 66 -5.90 -4.11 -8.05
CA GLN A 66 -5.56 -2.70 -7.89
C GLN A 66 -5.16 -2.30 -6.47
N PHE A 67 -5.23 -3.22 -5.50
CA PHE A 67 -4.94 -2.95 -4.09
C PHE A 67 -3.85 -3.84 -3.54
N ILE A 68 -3.06 -3.28 -2.62
CA ILE A 68 -2.28 -4.06 -1.67
C ILE A 68 -3.07 -4.07 -0.37
N VAL A 69 -3.29 -5.26 0.19
CA VAL A 69 -4.01 -5.43 1.46
C VAL A 69 -3.13 -6.12 2.48
N ILE A 70 -3.34 -5.77 3.75
CA ILE A 70 -2.78 -6.45 4.92
C ILE A 70 -3.94 -7.05 5.68
N THR A 71 -3.94 -8.36 5.88
CA THR A 71 -4.96 -9.09 6.64
C THR A 71 -4.79 -8.90 8.15
N LYS A 72 -5.82 -9.23 8.93
CA LYS A 72 -5.77 -9.14 10.41
C LYS A 72 -4.71 -10.02 11.05
N ASP A 73 -4.30 -11.09 10.39
CA ASP A 73 -3.18 -11.94 10.82
C ASP A 73 -1.80 -11.45 10.31
N GLY A 74 -1.77 -10.33 9.58
CA GLY A 74 -0.56 -9.63 9.17
C GLY A 74 0.04 -10.08 7.84
N ASN A 75 -0.66 -10.90 7.06
CA ASN A 75 -0.22 -11.32 5.73
C ASN A 75 -0.54 -10.24 4.69
N GLN A 76 0.32 -10.13 3.67
CA GLN A 76 0.17 -9.16 2.60
C GLN A 76 -0.24 -9.85 1.30
N PHE A 77 -1.24 -9.31 0.61
CA PHE A 77 -1.74 -9.81 -0.67
C PHE A 77 -1.99 -8.67 -1.66
N LEU A 78 -2.03 -9.03 -2.93
CA LEU A 78 -2.68 -8.22 -3.95
C LEU A 78 -4.16 -8.61 -4.00
N ALA A 79 -5.04 -7.63 -4.16
CA ALA A 79 -6.47 -7.84 -4.14
C ALA A 79 -7.21 -6.90 -5.10
N TYR A 80 -8.41 -7.31 -5.47
CA TYR A 80 -9.44 -6.46 -6.06
C TYR A 80 -10.62 -6.30 -5.09
N TYR A 81 -11.44 -5.28 -5.28
CA TYR A 81 -12.60 -5.01 -4.42
C TYR A 81 -13.88 -5.31 -5.19
N ALA A 82 -14.53 -6.42 -4.86
CA ALA A 82 -15.69 -6.96 -5.55
C ALA A 82 -16.99 -6.46 -4.94
N THR A 83 -18.00 -6.21 -5.77
CA THR A 83 -19.38 -5.91 -5.33
C THR A 83 -20.38 -6.84 -6.01
N TRP A 84 -21.27 -7.47 -5.25
CA TRP A 84 -22.32 -8.35 -5.81
C TRP A 84 -23.61 -8.35 -4.99
N ASP A 85 -24.73 -8.68 -5.64
CA ASP A 85 -26.03 -8.86 -4.98
C ASP A 85 -26.26 -10.32 -4.61
N ASP A 86 -26.85 -10.58 -3.44
CA ASP A 86 -27.38 -11.91 -3.11
C ASP A 86 -28.82 -12.14 -3.61
N GLU A 87 -29.34 -13.35 -3.38
CA GLU A 87 -30.69 -13.75 -3.79
C GLU A 87 -31.81 -12.89 -3.16
N ASN A 88 -31.52 -12.17 -2.07
CA ASN A 88 -32.45 -11.26 -1.40
C ASN A 88 -32.29 -9.80 -1.86
N GLY A 89 -31.36 -9.52 -2.78
CA GLY A 89 -31.01 -8.18 -3.25
C GLY A 89 -30.19 -7.38 -2.25
N MET A 90 -29.47 -8.04 -1.33
CA MET A 90 -28.49 -7.38 -0.47
C MET A 90 -27.16 -7.24 -1.21
N VAL A 91 -26.61 -6.04 -1.22
CA VAL A 91 -25.28 -5.75 -1.79
C VAL A 91 -24.21 -6.19 -0.79
N HIS A 92 -23.27 -7.00 -1.25
CA HIS A 92 -22.05 -7.41 -0.57
C HIS A 92 -20.86 -6.74 -1.23
N CYS A 93 -19.88 -6.29 -0.43
CA CYS A 93 -18.64 -5.73 -0.92
C CYS A 93 -17.47 -6.31 -0.12
N GLU A 94 -16.49 -6.92 -0.80
CA GLU A 94 -15.36 -7.56 -0.14
C GLU A 94 -14.07 -7.44 -0.95
N PHE A 95 -12.93 -7.53 -0.26
CA PHE A 95 -11.63 -7.71 -0.91
C PHE A 95 -11.40 -9.18 -1.23
N CYS A 96 -10.99 -9.47 -2.46
CA CYS A 96 -10.74 -10.83 -2.94
C CYS A 96 -9.35 -10.94 -3.59
N ASP A 97 -8.74 -12.12 -3.49
CA ASP A 97 -7.52 -12.47 -4.26
C ASP A 97 -7.86 -12.95 -5.68
N ASP A 98 -6.83 -13.24 -6.49
CA ASP A 98 -6.96 -13.74 -7.87
C ASP A 98 -7.65 -15.11 -8.02
N CYS A 99 -7.98 -15.74 -6.89
CA CYS A 99 -8.68 -17.03 -6.81
C CYS A 99 -10.11 -16.88 -6.28
N GLU A 100 -10.64 -15.65 -6.21
CA GLU A 100 -11.97 -15.29 -5.69
C GLU A 100 -12.16 -15.58 -4.20
N PHE A 101 -11.07 -15.75 -3.42
CA PHE A 101 -11.19 -15.92 -1.98
C PHE A 101 -11.29 -14.58 -1.27
N ILE A 102 -12.33 -14.43 -0.46
CA ILE A 102 -12.52 -13.28 0.44
C ILE A 102 -11.37 -13.22 1.45
N LEU A 103 -10.77 -12.05 1.59
CA LEU A 103 -9.64 -11.79 2.47
C LEU A 103 -10.11 -11.07 3.75
N ASP A 104 -9.65 -11.52 4.92
CA ASP A 104 -9.92 -10.86 6.20
C ASP A 104 -8.99 -9.64 6.39
N VAL A 105 -9.25 -8.59 5.60
CA VAL A 105 -8.42 -7.38 5.51
C VAL A 105 -8.48 -6.55 6.79
N ALA A 106 -7.35 -5.95 7.18
CA ALA A 106 -7.22 -4.95 8.25
C ALA A 106 -6.88 -3.56 7.68
N TYR A 107 -5.99 -3.54 6.67
CA TYR A 107 -5.55 -2.32 5.99
C TYR A 107 -5.48 -2.53 4.48
N TRP A 108 -5.72 -1.47 3.71
CA TRP A 108 -5.57 -1.48 2.26
C TRP A 108 -4.89 -0.21 1.78
N CYS A 109 -4.25 -0.29 0.61
CA CYS A 109 -3.81 0.89 -0.14
C CYS A 109 -4.00 0.65 -1.64
N GLU A 110 -4.38 1.71 -2.37
CA GLU A 110 -4.50 1.66 -3.84
C GLU A 110 -3.11 1.69 -4.48
N ILE A 111 -2.87 0.81 -5.44
CA ILE A 111 -1.66 0.83 -6.25
C ILE A 111 -1.73 2.06 -7.18
N PRO A 112 -0.76 2.99 -7.09
CA PRO A 112 -0.81 4.19 -7.92
C PRO A 112 -0.82 3.85 -9.41
N LYS A 113 -1.81 4.40 -10.13
CA LYS A 113 -1.85 4.30 -11.59
C LYS A 113 -0.80 5.23 -12.18
N PHE A 114 0.22 4.66 -12.82
CA PHE A 114 1.11 5.44 -13.66
C PHE A 114 0.37 5.77 -14.94
N ASN A 115 -0.17 6.99 -15.04
CA ASN A 115 -0.53 7.51 -16.34
C ASN A 115 0.79 7.58 -17.14
N GLU A 116 0.95 6.73 -18.14
CA GLU A 116 1.99 6.92 -19.16
C GLU A 116 1.75 8.32 -19.72
N LYS A 117 2.53 9.30 -19.25
CA LYS A 117 2.63 10.57 -19.97
C LYS A 117 3.23 10.19 -21.31
N GLY A 118 2.36 10.17 -22.33
CA GLY A 118 2.75 9.93 -23.71
C GLY A 118 3.99 10.72 -24.03
N GLY A 119 4.93 10.05 -24.69
CA GLY A 119 6.12 10.70 -25.24
C GLY A 119 5.70 11.95 -26.02
N GLU A 120 6.21 13.10 -25.60
CA GLU A 120 6.29 14.30 -26.43
C GLU A 120 7.27 14.06 -27.58
#